data_AF-A0A6H9IZ71-F1
#
_entry.id   AF-A0A6H9IZ71-F1
#
_cell.length_a   1.000
_cell.length_b   1.000
_cell.length_c   1.000
_cell.angle_alpha   90.00
_cell.angle_beta   90.00
_cell.angle_gamma   90.00
#
_symmetry.space_group_name_H-M   'P 1'
#
loop_
_entity.id
_entity.type
_entity.pdbx_description
1 polymer ?
#
loop_
_entity_poly.entity_id
_entity_poly.type
_entity_poly.pdbx_seq_one_letter_code
_entity_poly.pdbx_strand_id
1 'polypeptide(L)'
;MKDDPKLRFSKCIYCENEDFSPDAHFCKRCGTSLYNSCNDSENTCLNINPPDAFYCESCGGETFLLKVSAEMCQTDTTDYAEEYIRGK
;
A
#
# COMPACT_ATOMS: atom_id res chain seq x y z
N MET A 1 -21.21 4.11 -1.55
CA MET A 1 -20.09 4.41 -2.47
C MET A 1 -19.95 3.22 -3.41
N LYS A 2 -19.91 3.45 -4.72
CA LYS A 2 -19.53 2.41 -5.68
C LYS A 2 -18.03 2.53 -5.83
N ASP A 3 -17.28 1.49 -5.52
CA ASP A 3 -15.84 1.45 -5.73
C ASP A 3 -15.58 1.69 -7.22
N ASP A 4 -15.06 2.87 -7.55
CA ASP A 4 -14.73 3.21 -8.94
C ASP A 4 -13.45 2.44 -9.29
N PRO A 5 -13.47 1.57 -10.31
CA PRO A 5 -12.26 0.87 -10.78
C PRO A 5 -11.12 1.84 -11.13
N LYS A 6 -11.38 3.14 -11.32
CA LYS A 6 -10.35 4.17 -11.55
C LYS A 6 -9.39 4.41 -10.37
N LEU A 7 -9.78 4.09 -9.13
CA LEU A 7 -8.94 4.33 -7.95
C LEU A 7 -8.26 3.06 -7.42
N ARG A 8 -8.47 1.93 -8.07
CA ARG A 8 -7.80 0.67 -7.74
C ARG A 8 -6.40 0.65 -8.33
N PHE A 9 -5.42 0.12 -7.61
CA PHE A 9 -4.10 -0.16 -8.19
C PHE A 9 -4.23 -1.14 -9.37
N SER A 10 -3.50 -0.88 -10.47
CA SER A 10 -3.45 -1.78 -11.62
C SER A 10 -2.67 -3.07 -11.34
N LYS A 11 -1.72 -3.01 -10.40
CA LYS A 11 -0.94 -4.14 -9.91
C LYS A 11 -0.80 -4.08 -8.39
N CYS A 12 -0.65 -5.22 -7.74
CA CYS A 12 -0.42 -5.27 -6.30
C CYS A 12 0.94 -4.67 -5.99
N ILE A 13 0.98 -3.61 -5.19
CA ILE A 13 2.21 -2.89 -4.84
C ILE A 13 3.23 -3.73 -4.05
N TYR A 14 2.80 -4.86 -3.46
CA TYR A 14 3.66 -5.73 -2.67
C TYR A 14 4.18 -6.96 -3.45
N CYS A 15 3.32 -7.65 -4.21
CA CYS A 15 3.67 -8.90 -4.90
C CYS A 15 3.50 -8.87 -6.43
N GLU A 16 3.17 -7.70 -6.97
CA GLU A 16 3.03 -7.43 -8.41
C GLU A 16 1.97 -8.25 -9.15
N ASN A 17 1.03 -8.87 -8.43
CA ASN A 17 -0.12 -9.51 -9.06
C ASN A 17 -0.97 -8.48 -9.82
N GLU A 18 -1.29 -8.75 -11.08
CA GLU A 18 -2.17 -7.90 -11.91
C GLU A 18 -3.56 -8.52 -12.13
N ASP A 19 -3.72 -9.80 -11.81
CA ASP A 19 -4.96 -10.55 -12.02
C ASP A 19 -5.89 -10.45 -10.80
N PHE A 20 -6.90 -9.58 -10.91
CA PHE A 20 -7.90 -9.33 -9.88
C PHE A 20 -9.32 -9.62 -10.38
N SER A 21 -10.15 -10.22 -9.52
CA SER A 21 -11.59 -10.26 -9.76
C SER A 21 -12.16 -8.84 -9.86
N PRO A 22 -13.23 -8.60 -10.63
CA PRO A 22 -13.83 -7.27 -10.78
C PRO A 22 -14.08 -6.56 -9.45
N ASP A 23 -14.63 -7.28 -8.46
CA ASP A 23 -14.99 -6.75 -7.14
C ASP A 23 -13.93 -6.98 -6.05
N ALA A 24 -12.71 -7.37 -6.41
CA ALA A 24 -11.64 -7.61 -5.45
C ALA A 24 -11.20 -6.31 -4.76
N HIS A 25 -11.16 -6.36 -3.42
CA HIS A 25 -10.63 -5.29 -2.56
C HIS A 25 -9.23 -5.59 -2.03
N PHE A 26 -8.86 -6.87 -2.02
CA PHE A 26 -7.58 -7.38 -1.54
C PHE A 26 -6.95 -8.26 -2.60
N CYS A 27 -5.62 -8.26 -2.65
CA CYS A 27 -4.86 -9.11 -3.55
C CYS A 27 -5.04 -10.58 -3.17
N LYS A 28 -5.48 -11.42 -4.13
CA LYS A 28 -5.65 -12.86 -3.91
C LYS A 28 -4.35 -13.63 -3.62
N ARG A 29 -3.18 -13.04 -3.91
CA ARG A 29 -1.86 -13.67 -3.68
C ARG A 29 -1.27 -13.37 -2.31
N CYS A 30 -1.47 -12.16 -1.76
CA CYS A 30 -0.79 -11.73 -0.53
C CYS A 30 -1.67 -10.96 0.47
N GLY A 31 -2.96 -10.75 0.18
CA GLY A 31 -3.89 -10.07 1.09
C GLY A 31 -3.76 -8.54 1.17
N THR A 32 -2.80 -7.92 0.46
CA THR A 32 -2.63 -6.46 0.44
C THR A 32 -3.86 -5.76 -0.13
N SER A 33 -4.26 -4.63 0.47
CA SER A 33 -5.32 -3.75 -0.06
C SER A 33 -5.01 -3.34 -1.50
N LEU A 34 -6.04 -3.34 -2.37
CA LEU A 34 -5.96 -2.88 -3.75
C LEU A 34 -6.31 -1.40 -3.92
N TYR A 35 -6.59 -0.71 -2.81
CA TYR A 35 -6.98 0.70 -2.80
C TYR A 35 -6.07 1.52 -1.89
N ASN A 36 -5.81 2.75 -2.32
CA ASN A 36 -5.01 3.71 -1.59
C ASN A 36 -5.84 4.49 -0.57
N SER A 37 -6.23 3.83 0.52
CA SER A 37 -7.05 4.43 1.58
C SER A 37 -6.28 5.49 2.37
N CYS A 38 -6.99 6.54 2.80
CA CYS A 38 -6.48 7.43 3.83
C CYS A 38 -6.23 6.64 5.13
N ASN A 39 -5.12 6.95 5.79
CA ASN A 39 -4.66 6.31 7.00
C ASN A 39 -4.58 7.31 8.16
N ASP A 40 -5.66 8.06 8.31
CA ASP A 40 -5.87 8.97 9.43
C ASP A 40 -5.93 8.18 10.74
N SER A 41 -5.11 8.56 11.73
CA SER A 41 -4.99 7.83 13.00
C SER A 41 -6.29 7.82 13.81
N GLU A 42 -7.12 8.84 13.61
CA GLU A 42 -8.43 8.98 14.26
C GLU A 42 -9.56 8.31 13.47
N ASN A 43 -9.26 7.70 12.31
CA ASN A 43 -10.23 7.10 11.37
C ASN A 43 -11.39 8.06 10.99
N THR A 44 -11.17 9.37 11.01
CA THR A 44 -12.21 10.36 10.68
C THR A 44 -12.35 10.56 9.18
N CYS A 45 -11.32 10.24 8.41
CA CYS A 45 -11.32 10.29 6.95
C CYS A 45 -11.17 8.88 6.34
N LEU A 46 -12.20 8.41 5.65
CA LEU A 46 -12.22 7.11 4.96
C LEU A 46 -12.08 7.25 3.43
N ASN A 47 -11.49 8.35 2.96
CA ASN A 47 -11.37 8.62 1.53
C ASN A 47 -10.45 7.59 0.86
N ILE A 48 -10.84 7.13 -0.34
CA ILE A 48 -9.96 6.37 -1.24
C ILE A 48 -9.33 7.36 -2.20
N ASN A 49 -8.01 7.35 -2.30
CA ASN A 49 -7.25 8.32 -3.07
C ASN A 49 -6.78 7.75 -4.40
N PRO A 50 -6.34 8.61 -5.35
CA PRO A 50 -5.61 8.17 -6.53
C PRO A 50 -4.46 7.21 -6.20
N PRO A 51 -4.18 6.21 -7.06
CA PRO A 51 -3.13 5.22 -6.83
C PRO A 51 -1.71 5.78 -6.67
N ASP A 52 -1.46 7.05 -7.00
CA ASP A 52 -0.16 7.72 -6.91
C ASP A 52 -0.10 8.79 -5.80
N ALA A 53 -1.18 9.00 -5.05
CA ALA A 53 -1.25 10.02 -4.00
C ALA A 53 -0.60 9.52 -2.70
N PHE A 54 0.44 10.18 -2.20
CA PHE A 54 1.05 9.88 -0.88
C PHE A 54 0.32 10.51 0.31
N TYR A 55 -0.48 11.54 0.07
CA TYR A 55 -1.30 12.23 1.07
C TYR A 55 -2.74 12.31 0.59
N CYS A 56 -3.68 12.27 1.52
CA CYS A 56 -5.11 12.29 1.23
C CYS A 56 -5.54 13.65 0.69
N GLU A 57 -6.17 13.67 -0.49
CA GLU A 57 -6.62 14.92 -1.15
C GLU A 57 -7.79 15.60 -0.41
N SER A 58 -8.43 14.89 0.52
CA SER A 58 -9.54 15.42 1.32
C SER A 58 -9.13 16.01 2.66
N CYS A 59 -8.14 15.42 3.35
CA CYS A 59 -7.78 15.82 4.73
C CYS A 59 -6.29 16.07 4.96
N GLY A 60 -5.41 15.79 3.98
CA GLY A 60 -3.96 15.93 4.12
C GLY A 60 -3.26 14.82 4.92
N GLY A 61 -4.01 13.86 5.48
CA GLY A 61 -3.47 12.72 6.21
C GLY A 61 -2.70 11.74 5.33
N GLU A 62 -1.89 10.88 5.95
CA GLU A 62 -1.06 9.92 5.22
C GLU A 62 -1.85 8.89 4.42
N THR A 63 -1.24 8.51 3.31
CA THR A 63 -1.47 7.31 2.49
C THR A 63 -1.43 5.93 3.14
N PHE A 64 -2.23 4.97 2.69
CA PHE A 64 -1.76 3.58 2.66
C PHE A 64 -0.46 3.46 1.85
N LEU A 65 -0.41 4.08 0.65
CA LEU A 65 0.77 4.04 -0.23
C LEU A 65 2.02 4.62 0.44
N LEU A 66 1.90 5.75 1.13
CA LEU A 66 3.05 6.33 1.83
C LEU A 66 3.63 5.41 2.89
N LYS A 67 2.78 4.80 3.73
CA LYS A 67 3.26 3.90 4.79
C LYS A 67 4.00 2.69 4.22
N VAL A 68 3.41 2.02 3.23
CA VAL A 68 4.06 0.84 2.61
C VAL A 68 5.29 1.23 1.78
N SER A 69 5.31 2.38 1.11
CA SER A 69 6.53 2.86 0.44
C SER A 69 7.65 3.15 1.44
N ALA A 70 7.33 3.72 2.61
CA ALA A 70 8.30 3.92 3.67
C ALA A 70 8.81 2.59 4.25
N GLU A 71 7.93 1.61 4.49
CA GLU A 71 8.30 0.26 4.92
C GLU A 71 9.19 -0.43 3.89
N MET A 72 8.84 -0.36 2.60
CA MET A 72 9.64 -0.95 1.52
C MET A 72 11.03 -0.31 1.40
N CYS A 73 11.12 1.02 1.59
CA CYS A 73 12.41 1.71 1.68
C CYS A 73 13.22 1.33 2.93
N GLN A 74 12.56 1.04 4.05
CA GLN A 74 13.24 0.56 5.27
C GLN A 74 13.68 -0.91 5.14
N THR A 75 13.00 -1.70 4.31
CA THR A 75 13.42 -3.07 3.98
C THR A 75 14.53 -3.15 2.94
N ASP A 76 15.00 -2.00 2.42
CA ASP A 76 16.26 -1.92 1.70
C ASP A 76 17.36 -1.80 2.78
N THR A 77 18.10 -2.85 3.10
CA THR A 77 19.11 -3.46 2.23
C THR A 77 19.64 -4.75 2.90
N THR A 78 20.72 -5.32 2.38
CA THR A 78 21.89 -5.98 3.03
C THR A 78 22.10 -6.01 4.57
N ASP A 79 21.21 -5.46 5.41
CA ASP A 79 21.26 -5.39 6.87
C ASP A 79 21.16 -6.78 7.54
N TYR A 80 20.36 -7.72 6.99
CA TYR A 80 20.38 -9.13 7.43
C TYR A 80 21.69 -9.86 7.07
N ALA A 81 22.34 -9.47 5.96
CA ALA A 81 23.58 -10.13 5.53
C ALA A 81 24.76 -9.72 6.42
N GLU A 82 24.79 -8.49 6.94
CA GLU A 82 25.83 -8.05 7.88
C GLU A 82 25.69 -8.67 9.29
N GLU A 83 24.45 -8.88 9.79
CA GLU A 83 24.21 -9.65 11.02
C GLU A 83 24.70 -11.11 10.89
N TYR A 84 24.48 -11.75 9.74
CA TYR A 84 24.88 -13.14 9.50
C TYR A 84 26.40 -13.32 9.29
N ILE A 85 27.08 -12.33 8.69
CA ILE A 85 28.54 -12.35 8.51
C ILE A 85 29.30 -12.10 9.83
N ARG A 86 28.71 -11.33 10.76
CA ARG A 86 29.23 -11.13 12.13
C ARG A 86 28.90 -12.28 13.10
N GLY A 87 28.16 -13.29 12.65
CA GLY A 87 27.86 -14.53 13.38
C GLY A 87 28.95 -15.60 13.28
N LYS A 88 30.22 -15.21 13.21
CA LYS A 88 31.39 -16.08 13.42
C LYS A 88 32.27 -15.53 14.52
#